data_AF-A0A956RZH8-F1
#
_entry.id   AF-A0A956RZH8-F1
#
_cell.length_a   1.000
_cell.length_b   1.000
_cell.length_c   1.000
_cell.angle_alpha   90.00
_cell.angle_beta   90.00
_cell.angle_gamma   90.00
#
_symmetry.space_group_name_H-M   'P 1'
#
loop_
_entity.id
_entity.type
_entity.pdbx_description
1 polymer ?
#
loop_
_entity_poly.entity_id
_entity_poly.type
_entity_poly.pdbx_seq_one_letter_code
_entity_poly.pdbx_strand_id
1 'polypeptide(L)'
;MGRRRGGWAGLLRTGLAMLATGCATAPPAAVAPRDGRVDIVFLHLNDVYEITPVEGGRAGGLGRVATLRERWAAQEPVLVTTFGGDLLSPSAMGTARVDGERLAGA
;
A
#
# COMPACT_ATOMS: atom_id res chain seq x y z
N MET A 1 56.81 -26.05 -33.24
CA MET A 1 55.39 -26.50 -33.15
C MET A 1 55.10 -26.81 -31.68
N GLY A 2 54.18 -26.22 -30.95
CA GLY A 2 53.09 -25.30 -31.26
C GLY A 2 51.93 -25.63 -30.30
N ARG A 3 51.53 -24.64 -29.48
CA ARG A 3 50.21 -24.51 -28.83
C ARG A 3 49.88 -25.51 -27.70
N ARG A 4 49.15 -25.18 -26.63
CA ARG A 4 48.52 -23.95 -26.11
C ARG A 4 48.07 -24.28 -24.68
N ARG A 5 48.46 -23.47 -23.69
CA ARG A 5 47.82 -23.42 -22.38
C ARG A 5 46.45 -22.73 -22.54
N GLY A 6 45.36 -23.49 -22.62
CA GLY A 6 43.99 -22.97 -22.45
C GLY A 6 43.62 -23.13 -20.98
N GLY A 7 43.36 -22.08 -20.21
CA GLY A 7 42.30 -21.11 -20.47
C GLY A 7 41.15 -21.25 -19.46
N TRP A 8 41.40 -21.74 -18.24
CA TRP A 8 40.40 -21.84 -17.18
C TRP A 8 40.20 -20.51 -16.42
N ALA A 9 41.06 -19.51 -16.66
CA ALA A 9 40.98 -18.18 -16.05
C ALA A 9 39.88 -17.27 -16.68
N GLY A 10 39.15 -17.75 -17.68
CA GLY A 10 38.17 -16.95 -18.42
C GLY A 10 36.78 -16.84 -17.77
N LEU A 11 36.40 -17.78 -16.90
CA LEU A 11 35.05 -17.80 -16.33
C LEU A 11 34.89 -17.00 -15.02
N LEU A 12 35.97 -16.50 -14.42
CA LEU A 12 35.88 -15.73 -13.18
C LEU A 12 35.88 -14.20 -13.35
N ARG A 13 35.97 -13.68 -14.59
CA ARG A 13 36.12 -12.23 -14.85
C ARG A 13 34.87 -11.53 -15.39
N THR A 14 33.79 -12.24 -15.65
CA THR A 14 32.52 -11.69 -16.18
C THR A 14 31.37 -11.69 -15.17
N GLY A 15 31.67 -11.74 -13.86
CA GLY A 15 30.66 -11.78 -12.79
C GLY A 15 30.48 -10.52 -11.95
N LEU A 16 31.23 -9.43 -12.19
CA LEU A 16 31.35 -8.33 -11.20
C LEU A 16 30.87 -6.94 -11.67
N ALA A 17 30.21 -6.80 -12.81
CA ALA A 17 29.93 -5.46 -13.37
C ALA A 17 28.43 -5.11 -13.54
N MET A 18 27.54 -5.56 -12.63
CA MET A 18 26.15 -5.09 -12.58
C MET A 18 25.61 -5.03 -11.15
N LEU A 19 26.22 -4.22 -10.27
CA LEU A 19 25.68 -4.05 -8.91
C LEU A 19 25.89 -2.65 -8.30
N ALA A 20 25.74 -1.56 -9.08
CA ALA A 20 25.86 -0.22 -8.52
C ALA A 20 25.02 0.86 -9.24
N THR A 21 23.80 0.55 -9.64
CA THR A 21 22.87 1.59 -10.13
C THR A 21 21.46 1.36 -9.57
N GLY A 22 21.36 1.37 -8.24
CA GLY A 22 20.08 1.48 -7.53
C GLY A 22 19.82 2.95 -7.20
N CYS A 23 18.75 3.51 -7.76
CA CYS A 23 18.42 4.93 -7.77
C CYS A 23 18.37 5.58 -6.37
N ALA A 24 18.96 6.76 -6.24
CA ALA A 24 18.66 7.67 -5.14
C ALA A 24 17.19 8.10 -5.29
N THR A 25 16.29 7.60 -4.43
CA THR A 25 14.94 8.12 -4.31
C THR A 25 15.03 9.50 -3.69
N ALA A 26 14.89 10.55 -4.50
CA ALA A 26 14.71 11.89 -3.98
C ALA A 26 13.49 11.88 -3.02
N PRO A 27 13.58 12.51 -1.84
CA PRO A 27 12.42 12.64 -0.96
C PRO A 27 11.31 13.37 -1.73
N PRO A 28 10.03 13.03 -1.49
CA PRO A 28 8.93 13.75 -2.11
C PRO A 28 9.10 15.24 -1.81
N ALA A 29 9.08 16.06 -2.87
CA ALA A 29 9.23 17.50 -2.74
C ALA A 29 8.17 18.01 -1.76
N ALA A 30 8.61 18.72 -0.72
CA ALA A 30 7.69 19.43 0.15
C ALA A 30 6.87 20.40 -0.71
N VAL A 31 5.55 20.19 -0.78
CA VAL A 31 4.67 21.08 -1.54
C VAL A 31 4.69 22.43 -0.84
N ALA A 32 5.12 23.47 -1.56
CA ALA A 32 5.12 24.82 -1.03
C ALA A 32 3.68 25.27 -0.72
N PRO A 33 3.44 26.03 0.36
CA PRO A 33 2.13 26.61 0.68
C PRO A 33 1.56 27.35 -0.53
N ARG A 34 0.29 27.08 -0.87
CA ARG A 34 -0.42 27.84 -1.91
C ARG A 34 -0.78 29.21 -1.31
N ASP A 35 -0.30 30.28 -1.92
CA ASP A 35 -0.60 31.66 -1.50
C ASP A 35 -0.32 31.95 -0.01
N GLY A 36 0.70 31.28 0.56
CA GLY A 36 1.06 31.40 1.98
C GLY A 36 0.09 30.72 2.96
N ARG A 37 -0.86 29.92 2.46
CA ARG A 37 -1.80 29.14 3.27
C ARG A 37 -1.42 27.65 3.25
N VAL A 38 -1.70 26.98 4.37
CA VAL A 38 -1.58 25.52 4.49
C VAL A 38 -2.99 24.94 4.52
N ASP A 39 -3.33 24.18 3.49
CA ASP A 39 -4.56 23.41 3.46
C ASP A 39 -4.35 22.07 4.17
N ILE A 40 -5.27 21.73 5.08
CA ILE A 40 -5.26 20.47 5.81
C ILE A 40 -6.53 19.71 5.43
N VAL A 41 -6.36 18.51 4.87
CA VAL A 41 -7.47 17.64 4.49
C VAL A 41 -7.67 16.60 5.56
N PHE A 42 -8.90 16.47 6.06
CA PHE A 42 -9.29 15.42 6.99
C PHE A 42 -10.10 14.34 6.26
N LEU A 43 -9.56 13.12 6.20
CA LEU A 43 -10.29 11.94 5.81
C LEU A 43 -10.77 11.24 7.09
N HIS A 44 -12.06 11.32 7.39
CA HIS A 44 -12.66 10.72 8.57
C HIS A 44 -13.52 9.51 8.22
N LEU A 45 -13.44 8.47 9.05
CA LEU A 45 -14.27 7.27 8.98
C LEU A 45 -14.91 6.99 10.33
N ASN A 46 -16.14 6.51 10.36
CA ASN A 46 -16.85 6.07 11.55
C ASN A 46 -17.80 4.91 11.23
N ASP A 47 -18.22 4.15 12.24
CA ASP A 47 -19.26 3.10 12.11
C ASP A 47 -18.97 2.08 11.00
N VAL A 48 -17.71 1.68 10.84
CA VAL A 48 -17.32 0.72 9.81
C VAL A 48 -17.54 -0.69 10.33
N TYR A 49 -18.68 -1.26 9.97
CA TYR A 49 -19.02 -2.65 10.33
C TYR A 49 -18.60 -3.66 9.26
N GLU A 50 -18.53 -3.29 7.97
CA GLU A 50 -18.12 -4.22 6.91
C GLU A 50 -16.80 -3.80 6.27
N ILE A 51 -15.81 -4.69 6.33
CA ILE A 51 -14.52 -4.50 5.66
C ILE A 51 -14.62 -4.76 4.15
N THR A 52 -15.50 -5.70 3.75
CA THR A 52 -15.72 -6.06 2.35
C THR A 52 -16.70 -5.10 1.67
N PRO A 53 -16.62 -4.96 0.34
CA PRO A 53 -17.62 -4.22 -0.42
C PRO A 53 -19.04 -4.78 -0.21
N VAL A 54 -20.02 -3.89 -0.15
CA VAL A 54 -21.45 -4.22 -0.02
C VAL A 54 -22.17 -4.07 -1.37
N GLU A 55 -23.47 -4.39 -1.41
CA GLU A 55 -24.31 -4.28 -2.62
C GLU A 55 -23.72 -5.04 -3.84
N GLY A 56 -23.18 -6.23 -3.59
CA GLY A 56 -22.55 -7.04 -4.65
C GLY A 56 -21.28 -6.40 -5.23
N GLY A 57 -20.53 -5.63 -4.43
CA GLY A 57 -19.29 -4.98 -4.86
C GLY A 57 -19.43 -3.54 -5.30
N ARG A 58 -20.66 -3.00 -5.37
CA ARG A 58 -20.94 -1.68 -5.94
C ARG A 58 -20.64 -0.53 -4.97
N ALA A 59 -20.69 -0.79 -3.66
CA ALA A 59 -20.53 0.24 -2.64
C ALA A 59 -19.60 -0.21 -1.48
N GLY A 60 -19.14 0.74 -0.66
CA GLY A 60 -18.36 0.48 0.56
C GLY A 60 -16.98 -0.16 0.36
N GLY A 61 -16.52 -0.89 1.38
CA GLY A 61 -15.26 -1.64 1.38
C GLY A 61 -14.02 -0.79 1.68
N LEU A 62 -13.24 -1.22 2.67
CA LEU A 62 -12.03 -0.51 3.08
C LEU A 62 -10.92 -0.53 2.03
N GLY A 63 -10.89 -1.53 1.14
CA GLY A 63 -9.99 -1.52 -0.02
C GLY A 63 -10.22 -0.33 -0.95
N ARG A 64 -11.48 0.06 -1.18
CA ARG A 64 -11.83 1.25 -1.98
C ARG A 64 -11.45 2.54 -1.27
N VAL A 65 -11.69 2.61 0.05
CA VAL A 65 -11.26 3.72 0.90
C VAL A 65 -9.74 3.89 0.83
N ALA A 66 -8.98 2.81 0.92
CA ALA A 66 -7.52 2.85 0.83
C ALA A 66 -7.06 3.47 -0.49
N THR A 67 -7.65 3.06 -1.62
CA THR A 67 -7.33 3.66 -2.92
C THR A 67 -7.69 5.16 -3.00
N LEU A 68 -8.79 5.59 -2.36
CA LEU A 68 -9.14 7.02 -2.28
C LEU A 68 -8.14 7.81 -1.43
N ARG A 69 -7.76 7.27 -0.27
CA ARG A 69 -6.73 7.84 0.59
C ARG A 69 -5.40 8.01 -0.16
N GLU A 70 -4.94 6.98 -0.86
CA GLU A 70 -3.70 7.03 -1.64
C GLU A 70 -3.73 8.11 -2.72
N ARG A 71 -4.86 8.23 -3.43
CA ARG A 71 -5.05 9.27 -4.44
C ARG A 71 -5.00 10.68 -3.85
N TRP A 72 -5.60 10.91 -2.69
CA TRP A 72 -5.53 12.21 -2.01
C TRP A 72 -4.16 12.47 -1.39
N ALA A 73 -3.51 11.46 -0.81
CA ALA A 73 -2.16 11.61 -0.26
C ALA A 73 -1.14 12.01 -1.35
N ALA A 74 -1.38 11.65 -2.61
CA ALA A 74 -0.54 12.07 -3.74
C ALA A 74 -0.79 13.52 -4.20
N GLN A 75 -1.94 14.10 -3.86
CA GLN A 75 -2.36 15.44 -4.31
C GLN A 75 -2.22 16.50 -3.22
N GLU A 76 -2.45 16.09 -1.97
CA GLU A 76 -2.58 16.96 -0.81
C GLU A 76 -1.36 16.80 0.11
N PRO A 77 -0.64 17.88 0.41
CA PRO A 77 0.57 17.80 1.23
C PRO A 77 0.30 17.45 2.69
N VAL A 78 -0.88 17.77 3.19
CA VAL A 78 -1.28 17.51 4.58
C VAL A 78 -2.63 16.80 4.60
N LEU A 79 -2.58 15.47 4.54
CA LEU A 79 -3.74 14.60 4.72
C LEU A 79 -3.71 13.94 6.10
N VAL A 80 -4.71 14.24 6.93
CA VAL A 80 -4.92 13.59 8.22
C VAL A 80 -6.05 12.57 8.06
N THR A 81 -5.74 11.29 8.25
CA THR A 81 -6.77 10.24 8.28
C THR A 81 -7.13 9.94 9.74
N THR A 82 -8.42 9.98 10.06
CA THR A 82 -8.94 9.70 11.40
C THR A 82 -10.00 8.61 11.34
N PHE A 83 -10.16 7.90 12.46
CA PHE A 83 -11.16 6.85 12.62
C PHE A 83 -11.90 7.07 13.94
N GLY A 84 -13.20 7.33 13.87
CA GLY A 84 -14.06 7.77 14.98
C GLY A 84 -14.50 6.66 15.95
N GLY A 85 -14.24 5.40 15.63
CA GLY A 85 -14.61 4.26 16.47
C GLY A 85 -15.78 3.46 15.92
N ASP A 86 -16.40 2.67 16.80
CA ASP A 86 -17.50 1.77 16.49
C ASP A 86 -17.18 0.71 15.42
N LEU A 87 -16.05 0.00 15.62
CA LEU A 87 -15.62 -1.15 14.81
C LEU A 87 -16.11 -2.51 15.33
N LEU A 88 -16.36 -2.62 16.63
CA LEU A 88 -16.42 -3.93 17.31
C LEU A 88 -17.85 -4.50 17.44
N SER A 89 -18.87 -3.74 17.06
CA SER A 89 -20.24 -4.26 16.98
C SER A 89 -20.36 -5.22 15.79
N PRO A 90 -21.19 -6.27 15.91
CA PRO A 90 -21.07 -7.42 15.03
C PRO A 90 -21.29 -7.08 13.56
N SER A 91 -20.29 -7.37 12.72
CA SER A 91 -20.45 -7.44 11.29
C SER A 91 -21.14 -8.74 10.87
N ALA A 92 -21.73 -8.78 9.68
CA ALA A 92 -22.27 -10.00 9.10
C ALA A 92 -21.15 -11.05 8.99
N MET A 93 -19.94 -10.65 8.58
CA MET A 93 -18.76 -11.53 8.60
C MET A 93 -18.41 -12.02 10.00
N GLY A 94 -18.47 -11.16 11.03
CA GLY A 94 -18.10 -11.51 12.41
C GLY A 94 -19.15 -12.32 13.16
N THR A 95 -20.38 -12.39 12.65
CA THR A 95 -21.50 -13.17 13.22
C THR A 95 -21.98 -14.32 12.35
N ALA A 96 -21.45 -14.45 11.13
CA ALA A 96 -21.84 -15.51 10.23
C ALA A 96 -21.61 -16.88 10.88
N ARG A 97 -22.58 -17.78 10.65
CA ARG A 97 -22.48 -19.19 11.01
C ARG A 97 -22.64 -20.03 9.76
N VAL A 98 -21.80 -21.05 9.62
CA VAL A 98 -21.91 -22.09 8.59
C VAL A 98 -22.02 -23.41 9.33
N ASP A 99 -23.06 -24.18 9.00
CA ASP A 99 -23.35 -25.48 9.65
C ASP A 99 -23.43 -25.42 11.18
N GLY A 100 -23.88 -24.28 11.73
CA GLY A 100 -24.03 -24.06 13.17
C GLY A 100 -22.75 -23.58 13.87
N GLU A 101 -21.60 -23.63 13.21
CA GLU A 101 -20.33 -23.12 13.74
C GLU A 101 -20.13 -21.66 13.36
N ARG A 102 -19.51 -20.88 14.27
CA ARG A 102 -19.14 -19.50 13.95
C ARG A 102 -18.04 -19.53 12.89
N LEU A 103 -18.25 -18.82 11.77
CA LEU A 103 -17.18 -18.52 10.84
C LEU A 103 -16.16 -17.66 11.59
N ALA A 104 -15.00 -18.24 11.90
CA ALA A 104 -13.85 -17.45 12.29
C ALA A 104 -13.47 -16.61 11.07
N GLY A 105 -13.67 -15.29 11.15
CA GLY A 105 -13.13 -14.38 10.14
C GLY A 105 -11.65 -14.69 9.95
N ALA A 106 -11.25 -14.98 8.71
CA ALA A 106 -9.86 -15.26 8.34
C ALA A 106 -8.94 -14.05 8.62
#